data_AF-A0A7C3QK66-F1
#
_entry.id   AF-A0A7C3QK66-F1
#
_cell.length_a   1.000
_cell.length_b   1.000
_cell.length_c   1.000
_cell.angle_alpha   90.00
_cell.angle_beta   90.00
_cell.angle_gamma   90.00
#
_symmetry.space_group_name_H-M   'P 1'
#
loop_
_entity.id
_entity.type
_entity.pdbx_description
1 polymer ?
#
loop_
_entity_poly.entity_id
_entity_poly.type
_entity_poly.pdbx_seq_one_letter_code
_entity_poly.pdbx_strand_id
1 'polypeptide(L)'
;MCGLILLALFIATEGGTVIRPLGVRVSLTSESRVLVWAAALLLLRHVIILRDPLPRRVAHGLRHAARTAGTLADDRSLSRPLDRRDDPPLSRTRRAWLGLGVLALFAVLTAVMTYPQARFLTETVVPEMGDPLLSTWRLAWFAHQLPRDPFRLFDANIFHPERYTLAYSDAMLVPSLTVAPLVWLGVHPIVAYNLLFLSGFALSGAAMFLLVRSLTHQSGAALLAGFVFA
;
A
#
# COMPACT_ATOMS: atom_id res chain seq x y z
N MET A 1 -5.66 -24.24 -2.31
CA MET A 1 -5.91 -23.42 -3.53
C MET A 1 -7.30 -23.65 -4.10
N CYS A 2 -7.77 -24.90 -4.28
CA CYS A 2 -9.15 -25.15 -4.72
C CYS A 2 -10.21 -24.54 -3.79
N GLY A 3 -9.99 -24.49 -2.48
CA GLY A 3 -10.93 -23.86 -1.54
C GLY A 3 -11.14 -22.35 -1.74
N LEU A 4 -10.10 -21.61 -2.14
CA LEU A 4 -10.23 -20.16 -2.42
C LEU A 4 -10.92 -19.90 -3.76
N ILE A 5 -10.71 -20.77 -4.75
CA ILE A 5 -11.38 -20.70 -6.06
C ILE A 5 -12.86 -21.08 -5.90
N LEU A 6 -13.17 -22.10 -5.10
CA LEU A 6 -14.55 -22.49 -4.78
C LEU A 6 -15.26 -21.43 -3.94
N LEU A 7 -14.57 -20.79 -2.99
CA LEU A 7 -15.11 -19.67 -2.23
C LEU A 7 -15.36 -18.45 -3.13
N ALA A 8 -14.46 -18.16 -4.07
CA ALA A 8 -14.65 -17.10 -5.07
C ALA A 8 -15.83 -17.39 -6.02
N LEU A 9 -15.96 -18.64 -6.50
CA LEU A 9 -17.09 -19.06 -7.32
C LEU A 9 -18.41 -18.99 -6.54
N PHE A 10 -18.43 -19.43 -5.28
CA PHE A 10 -19.61 -19.41 -4.44
C PHE A 10 -20.09 -17.98 -4.16
N ILE A 11 -19.17 -17.06 -3.85
CA ILE A 11 -19.50 -15.65 -3.66
C ILE A 11 -20.01 -15.05 -4.99
N ALA A 12 -19.39 -15.41 -6.14
CA ALA A 12 -19.78 -14.95 -7.48
C ALA A 12 -21.15 -15.45 -7.97
N THR A 13 -21.63 -16.57 -7.45
CA THR A 13 -22.94 -17.13 -7.81
C THR A 13 -24.06 -16.69 -6.86
N GLU A 14 -23.74 -16.34 -5.61
CA GLU A 14 -24.72 -16.13 -4.53
C GLU A 14 -24.87 -14.64 -4.10
N GLY A 15 -24.08 -13.71 -4.66
CA GLY A 15 -24.25 -12.26 -4.42
C GLY A 15 -23.74 -11.76 -3.07
N GLY A 16 -22.87 -12.52 -2.41
CA GLY A 16 -22.26 -12.18 -1.12
C GLY A 16 -23.10 -12.59 0.10
N THR A 17 -22.41 -12.82 1.23
CA THR A 17 -23.06 -13.23 2.49
C THR A 17 -22.66 -12.31 3.63
N VAL A 18 -23.65 -11.95 4.45
CA VAL A 18 -23.42 -11.22 5.71
C VAL A 18 -23.52 -12.23 6.84
N ILE A 19 -22.38 -12.52 7.46
CA ILE A 19 -22.31 -13.44 8.61
C ILE A 19 -22.16 -12.58 9.87
N ARG A 20 -22.94 -12.90 10.91
CA ARG A 20 -22.90 -12.21 12.21
C ARG A 20 -22.37 -13.13 13.31
N PRO A 21 -21.09 -13.51 13.33
CA PRO A 21 -20.54 -14.21 14.46
C PRO A 21 -20.35 -13.23 15.63
N LEU A 22 -20.86 -13.59 16.82
CA LEU A 22 -20.62 -12.86 18.08
C LEU A 22 -20.98 -11.35 18.05
N GLY A 23 -21.97 -10.97 17.24
CA GLY A 23 -22.42 -9.57 17.11
C GLY A 23 -21.57 -8.70 16.18
N VAL A 24 -20.48 -9.23 15.62
CA VAL A 24 -19.65 -8.53 14.62
C VAL A 24 -20.25 -8.74 13.24
N ARG A 25 -20.53 -7.65 12.50
CA ARG A 25 -21.02 -7.73 11.12
C ARG A 25 -19.83 -7.99 10.19
N VAL A 26 -19.69 -9.24 9.71
CA VAL A 26 -18.71 -9.60 8.69
C VAL A 26 -19.42 -9.64 7.34
N SER A 27 -19.13 -8.68 6.47
CA SER A 27 -19.74 -8.55 5.14
C SER A 27 -18.75 -9.00 4.07
N LEU A 28 -19.03 -10.13 3.41
CA LEU A 28 -18.27 -10.64 2.28
C LEU A 28 -19.00 -10.27 0.99
N THR A 29 -18.86 -9.02 0.55
CA THR A 29 -19.63 -8.44 -0.59
C THR A 29 -18.83 -8.24 -1.88
N SER A 30 -17.54 -8.58 -1.91
CA SER A 30 -16.67 -8.24 -3.05
C SER A 30 -16.00 -9.45 -3.69
N GLU A 31 -16.69 -10.01 -4.68
CA GLU A 31 -16.27 -11.13 -5.54
C GLU A 31 -14.95 -10.85 -6.27
N SER A 32 -14.76 -9.62 -6.74
CA SER A 32 -13.55 -9.18 -7.46
C SER A 32 -12.31 -9.25 -6.57
N ARG A 33 -12.40 -8.86 -5.29
CA ARG A 33 -11.24 -8.84 -4.39
C ARG A 33 -10.70 -10.25 -4.14
N VAL A 34 -11.58 -11.25 -4.00
CA VAL A 34 -11.16 -12.65 -3.75
C VAL A 34 -10.45 -13.24 -4.98
N LEU A 35 -10.95 -12.98 -6.18
CA LEU A 35 -10.32 -13.45 -7.43
C LEU A 35 -8.97 -12.77 -7.66
N VAL A 36 -8.86 -11.48 -7.38
CA VAL A 36 -7.57 -10.77 -7.51
C VAL A 36 -6.59 -11.26 -6.43
N TRP A 37 -7.02 -11.51 -5.18
CA TRP A 37 -6.18 -12.16 -4.17
C TRP A 37 -5.74 -13.55 -4.61
N ALA A 38 -6.62 -14.36 -5.19
CA ALA A 38 -6.28 -15.68 -5.70
C ALA A 38 -5.28 -15.62 -6.87
N ALA A 39 -5.47 -14.69 -7.81
CA ALA A 39 -4.57 -14.46 -8.95
C ALA A 39 -3.22 -13.91 -8.50
N ALA A 40 -3.22 -12.98 -7.54
CA ALA A 40 -2.00 -12.42 -6.97
C ALA A 40 -1.22 -13.47 -6.17
N LEU A 41 -1.90 -14.30 -5.36
CA LEU A 41 -1.30 -15.45 -4.70
C LEU A 41 -0.84 -16.52 -5.68
N LEU A 42 -1.53 -16.71 -6.82
CA LEU A 42 -1.09 -17.59 -7.91
C LEU A 42 0.14 -17.07 -8.61
N LEU A 43 0.22 -15.77 -8.88
CA LEU A 43 1.41 -15.11 -9.43
C LEU A 43 2.57 -15.17 -8.44
N LEU A 44 2.31 -14.89 -7.17
CA LEU A 44 3.26 -15.03 -6.08
C LEU A 44 3.79 -16.45 -6.02
N ARG A 45 2.89 -17.43 -6.03
CA ARG A 45 3.20 -18.85 -6.10
C ARG A 45 3.99 -19.18 -7.37
N HIS A 46 3.61 -18.66 -8.53
CA HIS A 46 4.26 -18.98 -9.80
C HIS A 46 5.69 -18.42 -9.85
N VAL A 47 5.90 -17.19 -9.36
CA VAL A 47 7.21 -16.53 -9.27
C VAL A 47 8.11 -17.18 -8.22
N ILE A 48 7.54 -17.69 -7.12
CA ILE A 48 8.29 -18.33 -6.02
C ILE A 48 8.51 -19.84 -6.27
N ILE A 49 7.56 -20.56 -6.87
CA ILE A 49 7.60 -22.02 -7.05
C ILE A 49 8.30 -22.45 -8.35
N LEU A 50 8.28 -21.65 -9.42
CA LEU A 50 9.08 -21.96 -10.63
C LEU A 50 10.54 -21.50 -10.54
N ARG A 51 10.92 -20.76 -9.51
CA ARG A 51 12.34 -20.44 -9.23
C ARG A 51 12.79 -21.16 -7.97
N ASP A 52 12.98 -22.47 -8.14
CA ASP A 52 13.51 -23.44 -7.19
C ASP A 52 12.91 -23.40 -5.76
N PRO A 53 12.41 -24.52 -5.22
CA PRO A 53 11.99 -24.57 -3.81
C PRO A 53 13.14 -24.08 -2.94
N LEU A 54 12.91 -22.99 -2.19
CA LEU A 54 13.81 -22.35 -1.21
C LEU A 54 15.23 -22.92 -1.25
N PRO A 55 16.23 -22.22 -1.85
CA PRO A 55 17.56 -22.78 -2.07
C PRO A 55 18.00 -23.49 -0.80
N ARG A 56 18.33 -24.79 -0.89
CA ARG A 56 18.44 -25.73 0.24
C ARG A 56 19.13 -25.17 1.49
N ARG A 57 20.01 -24.18 1.31
CA ARG A 57 20.64 -23.32 2.33
C ARG A 57 19.65 -22.59 3.25
N VAL A 58 18.56 -22.01 2.75
CA VAL A 58 17.53 -21.30 3.55
C VAL A 58 16.69 -22.28 4.35
N ALA A 59 16.30 -23.40 3.75
CA ALA A 59 15.60 -24.48 4.46
C ALA A 59 16.50 -25.12 5.54
N HIS A 60 17.80 -25.27 5.27
CA HIS A 60 18.78 -25.68 6.28
C HIS A 60 18.92 -24.62 7.37
N GLY A 61 19.02 -23.34 7.01
CA GLY A 61 19.15 -22.22 7.94
C GLY A 61 17.95 -22.09 8.88
N LEU A 62 16.73 -22.22 8.38
CA LEU A 62 15.50 -22.20 9.18
C LEU A 62 15.41 -23.42 10.12
N ARG A 63 15.82 -24.61 9.66
CA ARG A 63 15.88 -25.82 10.50
C ARG A 63 16.99 -25.75 11.54
N HIS A 64 18.10 -25.09 11.22
CA HIS A 64 19.18 -24.82 12.17
C HIS A 64 18.71 -23.81 13.22
N ALA A 65 18.13 -22.69 12.79
CA ALA A 65 17.58 -21.63 13.65
C ALA A 65 16.48 -22.14 14.60
N ALA A 66 15.59 -23.00 14.10
CA ALA A 66 14.54 -23.63 14.91
C ALA A 66 15.09 -24.66 15.92
N ARG A 67 16.27 -25.25 15.67
CA ARG A 67 16.96 -26.16 16.59
C ARG A 67 17.92 -25.44 17.53
N THR A 68 18.40 -24.25 17.16
CA THR A 68 19.21 -23.35 17.99
C THR A 68 18.35 -22.33 18.71
N ALA A 69 17.12 -22.68 19.10
CA ALA A 69 16.29 -21.88 20.00
C ALA A 69 16.93 -21.84 21.41
N GLY A 70 18.06 -21.15 21.50
CA GLY A 70 18.83 -20.81 22.68
C GLY A 70 19.57 -19.52 22.33
N THR A 71 19.35 -18.48 23.15
CA THR A 71 19.93 -17.12 23.10
C THR A 71 20.11 -16.52 21.70
N LEU A 72 19.23 -15.58 21.35
CA LEU A 72 19.33 -14.68 20.19
C LEU A 72 20.80 -14.43 19.82
N ALA A 73 21.23 -15.05 18.71
CA ALA A 73 22.59 -14.93 18.22
C ALA A 73 22.89 -13.45 17.96
N ASP A 74 24.02 -12.99 18.50
CA ASP A 74 24.57 -11.64 18.39
C ASP A 74 24.32 -11.03 16.99
N ASP A 75 23.60 -9.90 16.95
CA ASP A 75 23.25 -9.13 15.74
C ASP A 75 24.48 -8.81 14.86
N ARG A 76 25.69 -8.92 15.43
CA ARG A 76 26.97 -8.82 14.73
C ARG A 76 27.15 -9.87 13.62
N SER A 77 26.48 -11.01 13.65
CA SER A 77 26.59 -12.01 12.58
C SER A 77 25.87 -11.61 11.27
N LEU A 78 24.84 -10.76 11.35
CA LEU A 78 24.19 -10.14 10.18
C LEU A 78 25.03 -9.02 9.55
N SER A 79 26.03 -8.50 10.28
CA SER A 79 26.99 -7.51 9.77
C SER A 79 28.13 -8.14 8.94
N ARG A 80 28.13 -9.46 8.75
CA ARG A 80 29.07 -10.12 7.83
C ARG A 80 28.78 -9.57 6.43
N PRO A 81 29.74 -8.95 5.74
CA PRO A 81 29.50 -8.39 4.41
C PRO A 81 28.95 -9.52 3.54
N LEU A 82 27.65 -9.43 3.18
CA LEU A 82 27.10 -10.25 2.13
C LEU A 82 27.99 -9.97 0.93
N ASP A 83 28.67 -11.01 0.45
CA ASP A 83 29.58 -11.00 -0.68
C ASP A 83 29.08 -9.98 -1.71
N ARG A 84 29.72 -8.81 -1.71
CA ARG A 84 29.31 -7.68 -2.51
C ARG A 84 29.65 -8.10 -3.92
N ARG A 85 28.68 -8.70 -4.62
CA ARG A 85 28.77 -8.84 -6.06
C ARG A 85 28.95 -7.43 -6.57
N ASP A 86 30.17 -7.11 -6.98
CA ASP A 86 30.52 -5.88 -7.67
C ASP A 86 29.91 -5.91 -9.06
N ASP A 87 28.58 -5.92 -9.12
CA ASP A 87 27.86 -5.67 -10.33
C ASP A 87 28.18 -4.23 -10.73
N PRO A 88 28.62 -3.98 -11.99
CA PRO A 88 28.99 -2.66 -12.42
C PRO A 88 27.84 -1.68 -12.16
N PRO A 89 28.12 -0.48 -11.64
CA PRO A 89 27.09 0.48 -11.29
C PRO A 89 26.23 0.77 -12.51
N LEU A 90 24.92 0.54 -12.39
CA LEU A 90 23.96 0.85 -13.43
C LEU A 90 24.09 2.32 -13.82
N SER A 91 24.04 2.62 -15.12
CA SER A 91 24.00 4.00 -15.62
C SER A 91 22.83 4.76 -15.00
N ARG A 92 22.96 6.08 -14.84
CA ARG A 92 21.88 6.94 -14.29
C ARG A 92 20.56 6.71 -15.01
N THR A 93 20.62 6.61 -16.34
CA THR A 93 19.47 6.31 -17.21
C THR A 93 18.83 4.96 -16.88
N ARG A 94 19.64 3.89 -16.75
CA ARG A 94 19.12 2.55 -16.42
C ARG A 94 18.47 2.51 -15.04
N ARG A 95 19.01 3.25 -14.05
CA ARG A 95 18.38 3.39 -12.72
C ARG A 95 17.04 4.11 -12.79
N ALA A 96 16.95 5.19 -13.54
CA ALA A 96 15.70 5.93 -13.73
C ALA A 96 14.62 5.05 -14.38
N TRP A 97 14.97 4.32 -15.45
CA TRP A 97 14.04 3.40 -16.11
C TRP A 97 13.57 2.25 -15.20
N LEU A 98 14.48 1.70 -14.38
CA LEU A 98 14.10 0.69 -13.40
C LEU A 98 13.15 1.26 -12.34
N GLY A 99 13.43 2.46 -11.83
CA GLY A 99 12.54 3.14 -10.89
C GLY A 99 11.16 3.40 -11.48
N LEU A 100 11.10 3.90 -12.71
CA LEU A 100 9.85 4.13 -13.44
C LEU A 100 9.09 2.82 -13.68
N GLY A 101 9.79 1.75 -14.08
CA GLY A 101 9.18 0.43 -14.30
C GLY A 101 8.60 -0.17 -13.01
N VAL A 102 9.29 -0.02 -11.88
CA VAL A 102 8.80 -0.45 -10.56
C VAL A 102 7.58 0.38 -10.14
N LEU A 103 7.65 1.70 -10.29
CA LEU A 103 6.54 2.57 -9.97
C LEU A 103 5.30 2.24 -10.83
N ALA A 104 5.48 2.05 -12.13
CA ALA A 104 4.40 1.65 -13.04
C ALA A 104 3.79 0.30 -12.65
N LEU A 105 4.63 -0.68 -12.29
CA LEU A 105 4.16 -1.99 -11.81
C LEU A 105 3.27 -1.84 -10.56
N PHE A 106 3.72 -1.09 -9.55
CA PHE A 106 2.94 -0.88 -8.33
C PHE A 106 1.71 0.00 -8.55
N ALA A 107 1.74 0.93 -9.50
CA ALA A 107 0.57 1.70 -9.89
C ALA A 107 -0.52 0.80 -10.53
N VAL A 108 -0.13 -0.10 -11.44
CA VAL A 108 -1.04 -1.09 -12.03
C VAL A 108 -1.59 -2.02 -10.96
N LEU A 109 -0.72 -2.54 -10.08
CA LEU A 109 -1.15 -3.42 -8.99
C LEU A 109 -2.13 -2.71 -8.07
N THR A 110 -1.86 -1.45 -7.72
CA THR A 110 -2.76 -0.61 -6.91
C THR A 110 -4.11 -0.46 -7.60
N ALA A 111 -4.14 -0.11 -8.89
CA ALA A 111 -5.39 0.05 -9.64
C ALA A 111 -6.22 -1.24 -9.68
N VAL A 112 -5.56 -2.39 -9.82
CA VAL A 112 -6.19 -3.71 -9.84
C VAL A 112 -6.70 -4.11 -8.45
N MET A 113 -5.91 -3.92 -7.40
CA MET A 113 -6.26 -4.22 -6.00
C MET A 113 -7.37 -3.33 -5.46
N THR A 114 -7.40 -2.07 -5.90
CA THR A 114 -8.39 -1.08 -5.45
C THR A 114 -9.62 -1.02 -6.34
N TYR A 115 -9.73 -1.85 -7.38
CA TYR A 115 -10.92 -1.89 -8.22
C TYR A 115 -12.20 -2.17 -7.39
N PRO A 116 -13.29 -1.39 -7.54
CA PRO A 116 -13.54 -0.39 -8.60
C PRO A 116 -13.14 1.06 -8.25
N GLN A 117 -12.52 1.34 -7.11
CA GLN A 117 -12.14 2.71 -6.70
C GLN A 117 -11.30 3.43 -7.76
N ALA A 118 -10.37 2.73 -8.40
CA ALA A 118 -9.55 3.29 -9.47
C ALA A 118 -10.36 3.73 -10.71
N ARG A 119 -11.59 3.20 -10.89
CA ARG A 119 -12.52 3.60 -11.96
C ARG A 119 -13.34 4.85 -11.58
N PHE A 120 -13.65 5.02 -10.30
CA PHE A 120 -14.55 6.06 -9.81
C PHE A 120 -13.80 7.19 -9.09
N LEU A 121 -12.72 7.69 -9.69
CA LEU A 121 -11.88 8.75 -9.10
C LEU A 121 -12.63 10.07 -8.86
N THR A 122 -13.65 10.34 -9.67
CA THR A 122 -14.44 11.58 -9.66
C THR A 122 -15.75 11.46 -8.90
N GLU A 123 -16.28 10.25 -8.75
CA GLU A 123 -17.66 10.03 -8.33
C GLU A 123 -17.79 9.63 -6.86
N THR A 124 -16.83 8.87 -6.31
CA THR A 124 -16.96 8.31 -4.96
C THR A 124 -15.64 8.29 -4.18
N VAL A 125 -15.76 8.37 -2.85
CA VAL A 125 -14.63 8.32 -1.92
C VAL A 125 -14.73 7.04 -1.08
N VAL A 126 -14.34 5.88 -1.63
CA VAL A 126 -14.36 4.56 -0.94
C VAL A 126 -15.80 4.17 -0.48
N PRO A 127 -16.15 2.88 -0.32
CA PRO A 127 -17.52 2.47 0.04
C PRO A 127 -18.03 2.91 1.44
N GLU A 128 -17.25 3.64 2.25
CA GLU A 128 -17.69 4.19 3.54
C GLU A 128 -17.59 5.72 3.53
N MET A 129 -18.72 6.40 3.73
CA MET A 129 -18.83 7.86 3.55
C MET A 129 -18.29 8.68 4.74
N GLY A 130 -17.84 8.07 5.83
CA GLY A 130 -17.39 8.78 7.03
C GLY A 130 -15.96 9.31 6.90
N ASP A 131 -14.99 8.46 7.26
CA ASP A 131 -13.58 8.82 7.36
C ASP A 131 -12.95 9.39 6.08
N PRO A 132 -13.29 8.89 4.87
CA PRO A 132 -12.73 9.43 3.63
C PRO A 132 -13.22 10.84 3.31
N LEU A 133 -14.48 11.19 3.63
CA LEU A 133 -14.99 12.55 3.47
C LEU A 133 -14.36 13.50 4.49
N LEU A 134 -14.19 13.07 5.74
CA LEU A 134 -13.49 13.86 6.76
C LEU A 134 -12.04 14.13 6.34
N SER A 135 -11.36 13.12 5.79
CA SER A 135 -10.00 13.25 5.26
C SER A 135 -9.94 14.20 4.06
N THR A 136 -10.90 14.09 3.13
CA THR A 136 -11.02 14.98 1.98
C THR A 136 -11.25 16.43 2.40
N TRP A 137 -12.13 16.66 3.39
CA TRP A 137 -12.38 17.98 3.96
C TRP A 137 -11.12 18.57 4.61
N ARG A 138 -10.36 17.78 5.38
CA ARG A 138 -9.08 18.24 5.96
C ARG A 138 -8.09 18.68 4.89
N LEU A 139 -7.90 17.87 3.83
CA LEU A 139 -7.03 18.23 2.71
C LEU A 139 -7.47 19.54 2.05
N ALA A 140 -8.78 19.68 1.79
CA ALA A 140 -9.35 20.88 1.19
C ALA A 140 -9.22 22.11 2.10
N TRP A 141 -9.39 21.93 3.42
CA TRP A 141 -9.23 22.99 4.41
C TRP A 141 -7.80 23.53 4.41
N PHE A 142 -6.79 22.67 4.44
CA PHE A 142 -5.39 23.12 4.35
C PHE A 142 -5.12 23.88 3.05
N ALA A 143 -5.54 23.34 1.90
CA ALA A 143 -5.38 24.02 0.61
C ALA A 143 -6.11 25.37 0.55
N HIS A 144 -7.26 25.48 1.21
CA HIS A 144 -8.02 26.72 1.33
C HIS A 144 -7.35 27.73 2.28
N GLN A 145 -6.94 27.30 3.46
CA GLN A 145 -6.56 28.19 4.55
C GLN A 145 -5.10 28.64 4.46
N LEU A 146 -4.20 27.79 3.95
CA LEU A 146 -2.78 28.09 3.83
C LEU A 146 -2.46 29.40 3.08
N PRO A 147 -3.07 29.72 1.91
CA PRO A 147 -2.84 31.00 1.25
C PRO A 147 -3.61 32.19 1.86
N ARG A 148 -4.58 31.94 2.75
CA ARG A 148 -5.45 32.98 3.33
C ARG A 148 -4.93 33.48 4.67
N ASP A 149 -4.73 32.56 5.61
CA ASP A 149 -4.22 32.85 6.93
C ASP A 149 -3.55 31.60 7.53
N PRO A 150 -2.23 31.43 7.31
CA PRO A 150 -1.49 30.25 7.77
C PRO A 150 -1.38 30.16 9.30
N PHE A 151 -1.59 31.26 10.03
CA PHE A 151 -1.57 31.24 11.50
C PHE A 151 -2.86 30.67 12.10
N ARG A 152 -3.93 30.61 11.29
CA ARG A 152 -5.25 30.08 11.68
C ARG A 152 -5.59 28.75 11.02
N LEU A 153 -4.57 27.98 10.64
CA LEU A 153 -4.75 26.64 10.07
C LEU A 153 -5.57 25.71 10.97
N PHE A 154 -5.45 25.85 12.29
CA PHE A 154 -6.15 24.98 13.23
C PHE A 154 -7.60 25.41 13.53
N ASP A 155 -8.00 26.62 13.15
CA ASP A 155 -9.35 27.16 13.35
C ASP A 155 -10.31 26.69 12.25
N ALA A 156 -10.50 25.38 12.13
CA ALA A 156 -11.30 24.78 11.07
C ALA A 156 -12.81 25.01 11.26
N ASN A 157 -13.55 24.94 10.15
CA ASN A 157 -14.99 25.21 10.11
C ASN A 157 -15.88 24.03 10.58
N ILE A 158 -15.47 23.35 11.65
CA ILE A 158 -16.22 22.27 12.30
C ILE A 158 -16.43 22.59 13.78
N PHE A 159 -17.51 22.09 14.37
CA PHE A 159 -17.83 22.26 15.81
C PHE A 159 -17.93 23.71 16.30
N HIS A 160 -18.49 24.61 15.49
CA HIS A 160 -18.75 25.99 15.92
C HIS A 160 -19.52 26.03 17.26
N PRO A 161 -19.11 26.84 18.26
CA PRO A 161 -18.12 27.92 18.23
C PRO A 161 -16.70 27.56 18.70
N GLU A 162 -16.36 26.28 18.78
CA GLU A 162 -15.05 25.84 19.30
C GLU A 162 -13.88 26.35 18.44
N ARG A 163 -12.72 26.58 19.11
CA ARG A 163 -11.46 27.00 18.46
C ARG A 163 -10.51 25.81 18.33
N TYR A 164 -9.52 25.94 17.45
CA TYR A 164 -8.50 24.89 17.22
C TYR A 164 -9.09 23.52 16.88
N THR A 165 -10.26 23.49 16.25
CA THR A 165 -11.06 22.28 16.02
C THR A 165 -10.37 21.27 15.12
N LEU A 166 -9.41 21.70 14.30
CA LEU A 166 -8.57 20.79 13.51
C LEU A 166 -7.63 19.95 14.39
N ALA A 167 -7.24 20.45 15.58
CA ALA A 167 -6.39 19.72 16.52
C ALA A 167 -7.11 18.54 17.18
N TYR A 168 -8.44 18.46 17.05
CA TYR A 168 -9.23 17.29 17.49
C TYR A 168 -9.13 16.12 16.48
N SER A 169 -8.43 16.32 15.37
CA SER A 169 -8.23 15.33 14.32
C SER A 169 -6.74 15.20 13.97
N ASP A 170 -6.36 14.15 13.23
CA ASP A 170 -4.98 14.00 12.78
C ASP A 170 -4.58 15.17 11.89
N ALA A 171 -3.42 15.75 12.18
CA ALA A 171 -2.82 16.79 11.36
C ALA A 171 -2.36 16.22 10.01
N MET A 172 -3.23 16.28 9.00
CA MET A 172 -2.90 15.87 7.63
C MET A 172 -2.09 16.92 6.86
N LEU A 173 -1.25 17.71 7.53
CA LEU A 173 -0.53 18.84 6.91
C LEU A 173 0.34 18.38 5.73
N VAL A 174 1.22 17.40 5.94
CA VAL A 174 2.14 16.92 4.90
C VAL A 174 1.40 16.33 3.69
N PRO A 175 0.43 15.41 3.87
CA PRO A 175 -0.39 14.94 2.76
C PRO A 175 -1.15 16.08 2.05
N SER A 176 -1.68 17.05 2.81
CA SER A 176 -2.40 18.21 2.26
C SER A 176 -1.52 19.08 1.38
N LEU A 177 -0.28 19.35 1.81
CA LEU A 177 0.68 20.15 1.03
C LEU A 177 1.05 19.47 -0.29
N THR A 178 1.04 18.14 -0.34
CA THR A 178 1.35 17.38 -1.56
C THR A 178 0.24 17.54 -2.60
N VAL A 179 -1.02 17.67 -2.17
CA VAL A 179 -2.17 17.84 -3.08
C VAL A 179 -2.65 19.27 -3.25
N ALA A 180 -2.23 20.20 -2.39
CA ALA A 180 -2.67 21.60 -2.43
C ALA A 180 -2.47 22.26 -3.80
N PRO A 181 -1.36 22.04 -4.54
CA PRO A 181 -1.22 22.55 -5.91
C PRO A 181 -2.33 22.10 -6.85
N LEU A 182 -2.79 20.84 -6.75
CA LEU A 182 -3.90 20.34 -7.56
C LEU A 182 -5.20 21.08 -7.24
N VAL A 183 -5.46 21.29 -5.95
CA VAL A 183 -6.65 22.03 -5.50
C VAL A 183 -6.61 23.49 -5.94
N TRP A 184 -5.45 24.14 -5.90
CA TRP A 184 -5.27 25.52 -6.40
C TRP A 184 -5.43 25.63 -7.91
N LEU A 185 -5.10 24.57 -8.66
CA LEU A 185 -5.37 24.45 -10.10
C LEU A 185 -6.84 24.12 -10.42
N GLY A 186 -7.71 24.03 -9.40
CA GLY A 186 -9.14 23.78 -9.58
C GLY A 186 -9.53 22.30 -9.65
N VAL A 187 -8.61 21.37 -9.34
CA VAL A 187 -8.96 19.95 -9.24
C VAL A 187 -9.89 19.74 -8.05
N HIS A 188 -10.98 19.01 -8.28
CA HIS A 188 -11.96 18.71 -7.25
C HIS A 188 -11.30 17.95 -6.06
N PRO A 189 -11.56 18.31 -4.79
CA PRO A 189 -10.91 17.69 -3.63
C PRO A 189 -11.03 16.17 -3.54
N ILE A 190 -12.15 15.61 -4.00
CA ILE A 190 -12.34 14.14 -4.08
C ILE A 190 -11.31 13.50 -5.01
N VAL A 191 -11.06 14.11 -6.17
CA VAL A 191 -10.07 13.62 -7.13
C VAL A 191 -8.68 13.72 -6.53
N ALA A 192 -8.37 14.86 -5.89
CA ALA A 192 -7.10 15.06 -5.21
C ALA A 192 -6.86 14.03 -4.09
N TYR A 193 -7.88 13.73 -3.27
CA TYR A 193 -7.84 12.67 -2.26
C TYR A 193 -7.61 11.29 -2.88
N ASN A 194 -8.38 10.94 -3.91
CA ASN A 194 -8.26 9.63 -4.56
C ASN A 194 -6.89 9.43 -5.21
N LEU A 195 -6.34 10.47 -5.84
CA LEU A 195 -4.98 10.43 -6.37
C LEU A 195 -3.95 10.24 -5.26
N LEU A 196 -4.07 10.99 -4.17
CA LEU A 196 -3.19 10.83 -3.00
C LEU A 196 -3.27 9.41 -2.43
N PHE A 197 -4.48 8.90 -2.22
CA PHE A 197 -4.73 7.56 -1.70
C PHE A 197 -4.07 6.48 -2.58
N LEU A 198 -4.33 6.49 -3.89
CA LEU A 198 -3.74 5.51 -4.82
C LEU A 198 -2.22 5.69 -4.95
N SER A 199 -1.73 6.93 -4.97
CA SER A 199 -0.29 7.19 -5.00
C SER A 199 0.41 6.67 -3.73
N GLY A 200 -0.27 6.72 -2.57
CA GLY A 200 0.22 6.19 -1.31
C GLY A 200 0.57 4.71 -1.40
N PHE A 201 -0.32 3.88 -1.94
CA PHE A 201 -0.07 2.45 -2.17
C PHE A 201 1.07 2.23 -3.17
N ALA A 202 1.02 2.90 -4.33
CA ALA A 202 2.00 2.70 -5.38
C ALA A 202 3.41 3.10 -4.95
N LEU A 203 3.56 4.24 -4.29
CA LEU A 203 4.82 4.75 -3.77
C LEU A 203 5.32 3.89 -2.60
N SER A 204 4.44 3.39 -1.75
CA SER A 204 4.79 2.50 -0.64
C SER A 204 5.39 1.18 -1.14
N GLY A 205 4.73 0.53 -2.10
CA GLY A 205 5.23 -0.69 -2.72
C GLY A 205 6.57 -0.48 -3.45
N ALA A 206 6.68 0.62 -4.19
CA ALA A 206 7.93 0.98 -4.88
C ALA A 206 9.06 1.28 -3.90
N ALA A 207 8.81 2.03 -2.82
CA ALA A 207 9.78 2.33 -1.79
C ALA A 207 10.25 1.05 -1.07
N MET A 208 9.33 0.15 -0.73
CA MET A 208 9.66 -1.13 -0.12
C MET A 208 10.50 -2.01 -1.06
N PHE A 209 10.16 -2.04 -2.36
CA PHE A 209 11.00 -2.72 -3.35
C PHE A 209 12.42 -2.14 -3.37
N LEU A 210 12.57 -0.81 -3.41
CA LEU A 210 13.88 -0.18 -3.45
C LEU A 210 14.69 -0.46 -2.18
N LEU A 211 14.03 -0.44 -1.02
CA LEU A 211 14.63 -0.76 0.27
C LEU A 211 15.12 -2.22 0.34
N VAL A 212 14.26 -3.19 0.04
CA VAL A 212 14.66 -4.60 0.11
C VAL A 212 15.70 -4.94 -0.95
N ARG A 213 15.63 -4.30 -2.13
CA ARG A 213 16.66 -4.46 -3.17
C ARG A 213 18.00 -3.88 -2.75
N SER A 214 18.03 -2.76 -2.03
CA SER A 214 19.27 -2.16 -1.55
C SER A 214 19.91 -2.99 -0.43
N LEU A 215 19.11 -3.71 0.36
CA LEU A 215 19.59 -4.58 1.44
C LEU A 215 20.03 -5.98 0.96
N THR A 216 19.27 -6.58 0.03
CA THR A 216 19.45 -8.00 -0.35
C THR A 216 20.10 -8.19 -1.71
N HIS A 217 20.14 -7.15 -2.56
CA HIS A 217 20.48 -7.23 -3.99
C HIS A 217 19.60 -8.22 -4.79
N GLN A 218 18.50 -8.72 -4.23
CA GLN A 218 17.61 -9.70 -4.86
C GLN A 218 16.29 -9.06 -5.29
N SER A 219 16.13 -8.87 -6.62
CA SER A 219 14.91 -8.28 -7.18
C SER A 219 13.64 -9.11 -6.88
N GLY A 220 13.74 -10.43 -6.79
CA GLY A 220 12.59 -11.30 -6.47
C GLY A 220 12.08 -11.09 -5.04
N ALA A 221 12.99 -11.07 -4.06
CA ALA A 221 12.65 -10.79 -2.66
C ALA A 221 12.09 -9.38 -2.50
N ALA A 222 12.65 -8.41 -3.23
CA ALA A 222 12.18 -7.03 -3.25
C ALA A 222 10.76 -6.89 -3.84
N LEU A 223 10.45 -7.60 -4.93
CA LEU A 223 9.11 -7.60 -5.51
C LEU A 223 8.08 -8.18 -4.54
N LEU A 224 8.41 -9.30 -3.91
CA LEU A 224 7.56 -9.93 -2.91
C LEU A 224 7.32 -9.00 -1.72
N ALA A 225 8.37 -8.37 -1.19
CA ALA A 225 8.23 -7.46 -0.06
C ALA A 225 7.38 -6.24 -0.40
N GLY A 226 7.58 -5.63 -1.58
CA GLY A 226 6.75 -4.52 -2.03
C GLY A 226 5.30 -4.92 -2.25
N PHE A 227 5.06 -6.12 -2.81
CA PHE A 227 3.71 -6.67 -3.00
C PHE A 227 2.97 -6.94 -1.67
N VAL A 228 3.69 -7.41 -0.65
CA VAL A 228 3.09 -7.68 0.67
C VAL A 228 2.85 -6.40 1.46
N PHE A 229 3.66 -5.37 1.24
CA PHE A 229 3.57 -4.10 1.97
C PHE A 229 2.51 -3.14 1.43
N ALA A 230 2.34 -3.09 0.10
CA ALA A 230 1.32 -2.27 -0.56
C ALA A 230 -0.03 -2.99 -0.58
#